data_AF-A0A091WE00-F1
#
_entry.id   AF-A0A091WE00-F1
#
_cell.length_a   1.000
_cell.length_b   1.000
_cell.length_c   1.000
_cell.angle_alpha   90.00
_cell.angle_beta   90.00
_cell.angle_gamma   90.00
#
_symmetry.space_group_name_H-M   'P 1'
#
loop_
_entity.id
_entity.type
_entity.pdbx_description
1 polymer ?
#
loop_
_entity_poly.entity_id
_entity_poly.type
_entity_poly.pdbx_seq_one_letter_code
_entity_poly.pdbx_strand_id
1 'polypeptide(L)' 'NGFKLREGRFKLDIRKNFFMMRVVKHWNRLPKEVVEAPSLETFKARLDGALSNLV' A
#
# COMPACT_ATOMS: atom_id res chain seq x y z
N ASN A 1 16.61 -30.30 12.42
CA ASN A 1 15.34 -29.92 11.75
C ASN A 1 14.73 -28.60 12.25
N GLY A 2 15.51 -27.51 12.34
CA GLY A 2 15.04 -26.24 12.95
C GLY A 2 15.00 -25.01 12.02
N PHE A 3 15.42 -25.12 10.76
CA PHE A 3 15.64 -23.95 9.89
C PHE A 3 14.46 -23.57 8.97
N LYS A 4 13.40 -24.39 8.89
CA LYS A 4 12.31 -24.20 7.91
C LYS A 4 11.22 -23.19 8.32
N LEU A 5 11.26 -22.64 9.54
CA LEU A 5 10.20 -21.74 10.06
C LEU A 5 10.54 -20.25 9.99
N ARG A 6 11.80 -19.87 9.78
CA ARG A 6 12.20 -18.45 9.68
C ARG A 6 12.05 -17.88 8.28
N GLU A 7 12.15 -18.71 7.24
CA GLU A 7 12.07 -18.26 5.84
C GLU A 7 10.70 -17.67 5.48
N GLY A 8 9.61 -18.24 6.00
CA GLY A 8 8.25 -17.75 5.76
C GLY A 8 7.98 -16.38 6.39
N ARG A 9 8.40 -16.17 7.65
CA ARG A 9 8.31 -14.85 8.29
C ARG A 9 9.23 -13.82 7.62
N PHE A 10 10.45 -14.23 7.26
CA PHE A 10 11.40 -13.35 6.56
C PHE A 10 10.90 -12.91 5.19
N LYS A 11 10.35 -13.83 4.38
CA LYS A 11 9.68 -13.49 3.11
C LYS A 11 8.51 -12.54 3.32
N LEU A 12 7.73 -12.73 4.38
CA LEU A 12 6.56 -11.92 4.66
C LEU A 12 6.95 -10.51 5.12
N ASP A 13 7.99 -10.38 5.93
CA ASP A 13 8.56 -9.10 6.36
C ASP A 13 9.15 -8.32 5.17
N ILE A 14 9.91 -8.99 4.30
CA ILE A 14 10.41 -8.42 3.06
C ILE A 14 9.25 -7.96 2.16
N ARG A 15 8.20 -8.77 2.02
CA ARG A 15 7.03 -8.41 1.19
C ARG A 15 6.26 -7.22 1.76
N LYS A 16 6.15 -7.11 3.09
CA LYS A 16 5.57 -5.93 3.77
C LYS A 16 6.41 -4.67 3.52
N ASN A 17 7.73 -4.75 3.70
CA ASN A 17 8.63 -3.62 3.47
C ASN A 17 8.64 -3.18 2.00
N PHE A 18 8.61 -4.14 1.07
CA PHE A 18 8.51 -3.86 -0.37
C PHE A 18 7.15 -3.27 -0.78
N PHE A 19 6.06 -3.73 -0.15
CA PHE A 19 4.73 -3.16 -0.37
C PHE A 19 4.67 -1.71 0.11
N MET A 20 5.17 -1.44 1.32
CA MET A 20 5.26 -0.08 1.85
C MET A 20 6.12 0.84 0.97
N MET A 21 7.30 0.39 0.53
CA MET A 21 8.13 1.17 -0.41
C MET A 21 7.43 1.45 -1.74
N ARG A 22 6.69 0.48 -2.29
CA ARG A 22 5.87 0.72 -3.50
C ARG A 22 4.77 1.73 -3.24
N VAL A 23 4.05 1.63 -2.13
CA VAL A 23 2.99 2.58 -1.76
C VAL A 23 3.56 3.99 -1.57
N VAL A 24 4.67 4.13 -0.83
CA VAL A 24 5.36 5.42 -0.62
C VAL A 24 5.81 6.04 -1.94
N LYS A 25 6.37 5.24 -2.86
CA LYS A 25 6.78 5.74 -4.19
C LYS A 25 5.59 6.25 -5.03
N HIS A 26 4.42 5.65 -4.87
CA HIS A 26 3.20 6.06 -5.59
C HIS A 26 2.41 7.14 -4.86
N TRP A 27 2.74 7.42 -3.60
CA TRP A 27 2.08 8.46 -2.81
C TRP A 27 2.16 9.84 -3.47
N ASN A 28 3.31 10.17 -4.06
CA ASN A 28 3.49 11.43 -4.82
C ASN A 28 2.73 11.47 -6.15
N ARG A 29 2.19 10.34 -6.61
CA ARG A 29 1.37 10.23 -7.82
C ARG A 29 -0.12 10.31 -7.51
N LEU A 30 -0.52 10.23 -6.24
CA LEU A 30 -1.91 10.37 -5.84
C LEU A 30 -2.31 11.86 -5.83
N PRO A 31 -3.51 12.20 -6.30
CA PRO A 31 -4.01 13.57 -6.22
C PRO A 31 -4.08 14.04 -4.76
N LYS A 32 -3.76 15.33 -4.53
CA LYS A 32 -3.77 15.94 -3.20
C LYS A 32 -5.11 15.77 -2.49
N GLU A 33 -6.20 15.84 -3.25
CA GLU A 33 -7.57 15.64 -2.76
C GLU A 33 -7.83 14.22 -2.21
N VAL A 34 -7.17 13.21 -2.77
CA VAL A 34 -7.23 11.84 -2.24
C VAL A 34 -6.48 11.78 -0.91
N VAL A 35 -5.28 12.39 -0.85
CA VAL A 35 -4.39 12.37 0.31
C VAL A 35 -4.93 13.18 1.49
N GLU A 36 -5.59 14.32 1.25
CA GLU A 36 -6.15 15.22 2.27
C GLU A 36 -7.56 14.82 2.73
N ALA A 37 -7.92 13.54 2.67
CA ALA A 37 -9.21 13.07 3.12
C ALA A 37 -9.34 13.14 4.67
N PRO A 38 -10.46 13.65 5.21
CA PRO A 38 -10.64 13.82 6.66
C PRO A 38 -10.88 12.50 7.41
N SER A 39 -11.17 11.41 6.71
CA SER A 39 -11.37 10.08 7.28
C SER A 39 -10.84 8.98 6.36
N LEU A 40 -10.57 7.81 6.94
CA LEU A 40 -10.07 6.65 6.19
C LEU A 40 -11.10 6.11 5.19
N GLU A 41 -12.39 6.19 5.49
CA GLU A 41 -13.45 5.80 4.55
C GLU A 41 -13.48 6.72 3.34
N THR A 42 -13.43 8.04 3.58
CA THR A 42 -13.37 9.03 2.51
C THR A 42 -12.10 8.87 1.68
N PHE A 43 -10.96 8.56 2.31
CA PHE A 43 -9.72 8.24 1.62
C PHE A 43 -9.89 7.03 0.69
N LYS A 44 -10.46 5.92 1.19
CA LYS A 44 -10.70 4.70 0.40
C LYS A 44 -11.61 4.96 -0.79
N ALA A 45 -12.73 5.67 -0.60
CA ALA A 45 -13.66 5.99 -1.68
C ALA A 45 -13.02 6.87 -2.76
N ARG A 46 -12.23 7.88 -2.37
CA ARG A 46 -11.50 8.76 -3.31
C ARG A 46 -10.39 8.01 -4.06
N LEU A 47 -9.67 7.13 -3.36
CA LEU A 47 -8.63 6.28 -3.94
C LEU A 47 -9.22 5.32 -4.98
N ASP A 48 -10.33 4.66 -4.65
CA ASP A 48 -11.01 3.70 -5.53
C ASP A 48 -11.53 4.39 -6.80
N GLY A 49 -12.13 5.58 -6.65
CA GLY A 49 -12.51 6.41 -7.80
C GLY A 49 -11.31 6.84 -8.65
N ALA A 50 -10.20 7.27 -8.04
CA ALA A 50 -9.00 7.68 -8.78
C ALA A 50 -8.33 6.50 -9.53
N LEU A 51 -8.33 5.30 -8.96
CA LEU A 51 -7.77 4.10 -9.58
C LEU A 51 -8.68 3.49 -10.64
N SER A 52 -10.00 3.58 -10.48
CA SER A 52 -11.00 3.10 -11.44
C SER A 52 -10.98 3.89 -12.75
N ASN A 53 -10.60 5.17 -12.71
CA ASN A 53 -10.44 6.03 -13.88
C ASN A 53 -9.14 5.78 -14.70
N LEU A 54 -8.32 4.78 -14.33
CA LEU A 54 -7.07 4.43 -15.04
C LEU A 54 -7.26 3.27 -16.05
N VAL A 55 -8.49 3.04 -16.53
CA VAL A 55 -8.84 2.07 -17.60
C VAL A 55 -9.07 2.80 -18.92
#